data_AF-A0AA91IY65-F1
#
_entry.id   AF-A0AA91IY65-F1
#
_cell.length_a   1.000
_cell.length_b   1.000
_cell.length_c   1.000
_cell.angle_alpha   90.00
_cell.angle_beta   90.00
_cell.angle_gamma   90.00
#
_symmetry.space_group_name_H-M   'P 1'
#
loop_
_entity.id
_entity.type
_entity.pdbx_description
1 polymer ?
#
loop_
_entity_poly.entity_id
_entity_poly.type
_entity_poly.pdbx_seq_one_letter_code
_entity_poly.pdbx_strand_id
1 'polypeptide(L)'
;MARQVRSEATRRKLLDAAIDVFGEAGYVAAGRTAIIERAGVTKGALYHHFDSMDSLVTAIIEGGFATVLTRFRSMCQPSSPALEGMIHGMFAVTELLSVDKEARAAGHLVFALAESNELGAEVGGEWADAVTAQTARAIAEGDLCEELDARQVAESITSAMLGTWLLTHYAGDSIGRVTRMWETLLPAIVVADSLPYFRQFLARDALRYQNGSDGASAAAR
;
A
#
# COMPACT_ATOMS: atom_id res chain seq x y z
N MET A 1 -29.47 -5.90 19.17
CA MET A 1 -29.08 -6.00 17.74
C MET A 1 -29.28 -4.68 16.99
N ALA A 2 -30.49 -4.12 16.85
CA ALA A 2 -30.71 -2.87 16.08
C ALA A 2 -29.88 -1.64 16.54
N ARG A 3 -29.66 -1.47 17.85
CA ARG A 3 -28.81 -0.39 18.39
C ARG A 3 -27.34 -0.54 17.99
N GLN A 4 -26.84 -1.77 18.00
CA GLN A 4 -25.46 -2.08 17.66
C GLN A 4 -25.20 -1.87 16.16
N VAL A 5 -26.11 -2.35 15.30
CA VAL A 5 -26.04 -2.12 13.84
C VAL A 5 -26.03 -0.63 13.50
N ARG A 6 -26.86 0.18 14.18
CA ARG A 6 -26.86 1.65 13.98
C ARG A 6 -25.56 2.31 14.46
N SER A 7 -25.00 1.81 15.55
CA SER A 7 -23.71 2.26 16.10
C SER A 7 -22.58 1.98 15.11
N GLU A 8 -22.49 0.76 14.59
CA GLU A 8 -21.49 0.34 13.60
C GLU A 8 -21.61 1.11 12.28
N ALA A 9 -22.84 1.33 11.80
CA ALA A 9 -23.09 2.14 10.61
C ALA A 9 -22.62 3.60 10.77
N THR A 10 -22.79 4.18 11.97
CA THR A 10 -22.34 5.54 12.27
C THR A 10 -20.81 5.59 12.34
N ARG A 11 -20.18 4.59 12.96
CA ARG A 11 -18.71 4.45 12.97
C ARG A 11 -18.15 4.36 11.55
N ARG A 12 -18.75 3.56 10.66
CA ARG A 12 -18.32 3.43 9.27
C ARG A 12 -18.45 4.75 8.50
N LYS A 13 -19.57 5.47 8.63
CA LYS A 13 -19.74 6.81 8.02
C LYS A 13 -18.65 7.79 8.43
N LEU A 14 -18.24 7.77 9.70
CA LEU A 14 -17.17 8.61 10.21
C LEU A 14 -15.81 8.24 9.59
N LEU A 15 -15.50 6.95 9.45
CA LEU A 15 -14.27 6.48 8.80
C LEU A 15 -14.25 6.86 7.31
N ASP A 16 -15.34 6.61 6.59
CA ASP A 16 -15.44 6.93 5.16
C ASP A 16 -15.27 8.43 4.92
N ALA A 17 -15.94 9.26 5.74
CA ALA A 17 -15.80 10.71 5.69
C ALA A 17 -14.38 11.17 6.00
N ALA A 18 -13.70 10.55 6.97
CA ALA A 18 -12.33 10.87 7.33
C ALA A 18 -11.36 10.53 6.19
N ILE A 19 -11.51 9.35 5.59
CA ILE A 19 -10.72 8.91 4.42
C ILE A 19 -10.87 9.92 3.28
N ASP A 20 -12.09 10.36 2.99
CA ASP A 20 -12.35 11.32 1.91
C ASP A 20 -11.74 12.69 2.23
N VAL A 21 -11.92 13.21 3.46
CA VAL A 21 -11.34 14.49 3.88
C VAL A 21 -9.80 14.46 3.86
N PHE A 22 -9.19 13.37 4.32
CA PHE A 22 -7.74 13.21 4.30
C PHE A 22 -7.19 13.12 2.87
N GLY A 23 -7.92 12.46 1.96
CA GLY A 23 -7.56 12.39 0.54
C GLY A 23 -7.62 13.74 -0.18
N GLU A 24 -8.52 14.63 0.22
CA GLU A 24 -8.71 15.95 -0.42
C GLU A 24 -7.79 17.04 0.14
N ALA A 25 -7.70 17.15 1.47
CA ALA A 25 -7.00 18.25 2.15
C ALA A 25 -5.62 17.85 2.68
N GLY A 26 -5.30 16.55 2.68
CA GLY A 26 -4.19 15.99 3.44
C GLY A 26 -4.52 15.88 4.94
N TYR A 27 -3.81 14.98 5.62
CA TYR A 27 -4.04 14.69 7.04
C TYR A 27 -3.85 15.92 7.96
N VAL A 28 -2.78 16.69 7.74
CA VAL A 28 -2.39 17.81 8.64
C VAL A 28 -3.42 18.97 8.58
N ALA A 29 -4.02 19.21 7.42
CA ALA A 29 -5.00 20.29 7.25
C ALA A 29 -6.44 19.85 7.55
N ALA A 30 -6.69 18.54 7.71
CA ALA A 30 -8.02 18.00 7.94
C ALA A 30 -8.54 18.31 9.35
N GLY A 31 -9.67 19.01 9.43
CA GLY A 31 -10.33 19.33 10.69
C GLY A 31 -11.46 18.35 11.05
N ARG A 32 -11.65 18.10 12.35
CA ARG A 32 -12.79 17.31 12.89
C ARG A 32 -14.14 17.81 12.36
N THR A 33 -14.30 19.13 12.22
CA THR A 33 -15.51 19.76 11.71
C THR A 33 -15.85 19.29 10.29
N ALA A 34 -14.85 19.25 9.40
CA ALA A 34 -15.04 18.79 8.03
C ALA A 34 -15.50 17.33 7.99
N ILE A 35 -14.95 16.47 8.85
CA ILE A 35 -15.33 15.05 8.96
C ILE A 35 -16.77 14.91 9.46
N ILE A 36 -17.16 15.68 10.48
CA ILE A 36 -18.52 15.67 11.04
C ILE A 36 -19.54 16.11 9.97
N GLU A 37 -19.25 17.21 9.28
CA GLU A 37 -20.10 17.75 8.20
C GLU A 37 -20.24 16.75 7.06
N ARG A 38 -19.13 16.16 6.61
CA ARG A 38 -19.09 15.13 5.54
C ARG A 38 -19.87 13.87 5.91
N ALA A 39 -19.70 13.38 7.15
CA ALA A 39 -20.38 12.19 7.63
C ALA A 39 -21.89 12.42 7.88
N GLY A 40 -22.32 13.70 7.98
CA GLY A 40 -23.70 14.05 8.32
C GLY A 40 -24.10 13.60 9.72
N VAL A 41 -23.16 13.62 10.66
CA VAL A 41 -23.38 13.17 12.06
C VAL A 41 -23.21 14.34 13.04
N THR A 42 -23.57 14.13 14.30
CA THR A 42 -23.38 15.16 15.33
C THR A 42 -21.96 15.10 15.89
N LYS A 43 -21.50 16.22 16.48
CA LYS A 43 -20.25 16.25 17.26
C LYS A 43 -20.23 15.16 18.33
N GLY A 44 -21.34 14.98 19.06
CA GLY A 44 -21.47 13.93 20.08
C GLY A 44 -21.30 12.51 19.53
N ALA A 45 -21.77 12.25 18.30
CA ALA A 45 -21.57 10.95 17.65
C ALA A 45 -20.09 10.69 17.32
N LEU A 46 -19.33 11.70 16.85
CA LEU A 46 -17.88 11.55 16.64
C LEU A 46 -17.18 11.16 17.94
N TYR A 47 -17.36 11.95 19.01
CA TYR A 47 -16.72 11.69 20.31
C TYR A 47 -17.20 10.41 20.98
N HIS A 48 -18.36 9.88 20.62
CA HIS A 48 -18.81 8.57 21.11
C HIS A 48 -18.03 7.40 20.47
N HIS A 49 -17.58 7.55 19.22
CA HIS A 49 -16.89 6.50 18.48
C HIS A 49 -15.37 6.64 18.45
N PHE A 50 -14.88 7.88 18.54
CA PHE A 50 -13.47 8.24 18.43
C PHE A 50 -13.16 9.36 19.41
N ASP A 51 -12.45 9.02 20.48
CA ASP A 51 -12.10 9.97 21.56
C ASP A 51 -11.12 11.04 21.07
N SER A 52 -10.34 10.72 20.02
CA SER A 52 -9.35 11.60 19.43
C SER A 52 -9.24 11.41 17.91
N MET A 53 -8.63 12.39 17.23
CA MET A 53 -8.24 12.21 15.82
C MET A 53 -7.26 11.06 15.65
N ASP A 54 -6.38 10.85 16.63
CA ASP A 54 -5.44 9.73 16.63
C ASP A 54 -6.20 8.39 16.64
N SER A 55 -7.22 8.22 17.48
CA SER A 55 -8.04 7.00 17.49
C SER A 55 -8.79 6.73 16.17
N LEU A 56 -9.15 7.79 15.44
CA LEU A 56 -9.77 7.69 14.13
C LEU A 56 -8.76 7.26 13.06
N VAL A 57 -7.55 7.82 13.12
CA VAL A 57 -6.42 7.45 12.26
C VAL A 57 -6.00 6.01 12.49
N THR A 58 -5.81 5.61 13.75
CA THR A 58 -5.48 4.23 14.15
C THR A 58 -6.47 3.26 13.53
N ALA A 59 -7.77 3.53 13.62
CA ALA A 59 -8.79 2.67 13.03
C ALA A 59 -8.72 2.57 11.49
N ILE A 60 -8.31 3.64 10.80
CA ILE A 60 -8.09 3.63 9.35
C ILE A 60 -6.84 2.80 9.00
N ILE A 61 -5.75 2.97 9.76
CA ILE A 61 -4.51 2.21 9.57
C ILE A 61 -4.78 0.72 9.76
N GLU A 62 -5.44 0.32 10.86
CA GLU A 62 -5.78 -1.08 11.15
C GLU A 62 -6.62 -1.72 10.02
N GLY A 63 -7.62 -1.01 9.51
CA GLY A 63 -8.51 -1.52 8.47
C GLY A 63 -7.83 -1.63 7.10
N GLY A 64 -7.11 -0.58 6.69
CA GLY A 64 -6.53 -0.52 5.35
C GLY A 64 -5.21 -1.27 5.21
N PHE A 65 -4.33 -1.21 6.21
CA PHE A 65 -2.98 -1.78 6.05
C PHE A 65 -2.98 -3.32 6.10
N ALA A 66 -3.83 -3.93 6.93
CA ALA A 66 -3.98 -5.39 6.94
C ALA A 66 -4.32 -5.93 5.54
N THR A 67 -5.14 -5.18 4.79
CA THR A 67 -5.50 -5.50 3.40
C THR A 67 -4.29 -5.41 2.46
N VAL A 68 -3.46 -4.37 2.62
CA VAL A 68 -2.20 -4.19 1.87
C VAL A 68 -1.23 -5.34 2.11
N LEU A 69 -0.95 -5.65 3.36
CA LEU A 69 -0.01 -6.70 3.73
C LEU A 69 -0.51 -8.08 3.27
N THR A 70 -1.82 -8.34 3.42
CA THR A 70 -2.44 -9.58 2.93
C THR A 70 -2.33 -9.69 1.42
N ARG A 71 -2.58 -8.59 0.67
CA ARG A 71 -2.45 -8.57 -0.79
C ARG A 71 -1.02 -8.91 -1.20
N PHE A 72 -0.02 -8.28 -0.59
CA PHE A 72 1.40 -8.57 -0.87
C PHE A 72 1.76 -10.04 -0.59
N ARG A 73 1.45 -10.53 0.63
CA ARG A 73 1.75 -11.90 1.05
C ARG A 73 1.07 -12.95 0.18
N SER A 74 -0.13 -12.66 -0.33
CA SER A 74 -0.85 -13.59 -1.22
C SER A 74 -0.11 -13.87 -2.54
N MET A 75 0.75 -12.95 -2.98
CA MET A 75 1.59 -13.10 -4.17
C MET A 75 2.95 -13.76 -3.87
N CYS A 76 3.39 -13.74 -2.61
CA CYS A 76 4.68 -14.25 -2.15
C CYS A 76 4.62 -15.70 -1.66
N GLN A 77 3.91 -16.58 -2.38
CA GLN A 77 3.71 -17.96 -1.96
C GLN A 77 5.04 -18.77 -1.95
N PRO A 78 5.21 -19.74 -1.04
CA PRO A 78 6.41 -20.59 -1.00
C PRO A 78 6.59 -21.49 -2.24
N SER A 79 5.51 -21.73 -2.99
CA SER A 79 5.51 -22.57 -4.19
C SER A 79 6.01 -21.88 -5.46
N SER A 80 6.35 -20.58 -5.38
CA SER A 80 6.77 -19.76 -6.51
C SER A 80 8.11 -19.07 -6.20
N PRO A 81 8.93 -18.76 -7.23
CA PRO A 81 10.18 -18.02 -7.04
C PRO A 81 9.96 -16.70 -6.30
N ALA A 82 10.87 -16.37 -5.39
CA ALA A 82 10.73 -15.27 -4.47
C ALA A 82 10.71 -13.92 -5.17
N LEU A 83 11.60 -13.71 -6.15
CA LEU A 83 11.67 -12.46 -6.88
C LEU A 83 10.43 -12.25 -7.78
N GLU A 84 9.86 -13.33 -8.35
CA GLU A 84 8.59 -13.26 -9.07
C GLU A 84 7.46 -12.81 -8.15
N GLY A 85 7.34 -13.43 -6.97
CA GLY A 85 6.35 -13.06 -5.96
C GLY A 85 6.51 -11.62 -5.48
N MET A 86 7.76 -11.14 -5.37
CA MET A 86 8.07 -9.76 -5.02
C MET A 86 7.59 -8.79 -6.11
N ILE A 87 7.98 -9.01 -7.37
CA ILE A 87 7.59 -8.16 -8.50
C ILE A 87 6.05 -8.11 -8.61
N HIS A 88 5.42 -9.29 -8.59
CA HIS A 88 3.97 -9.41 -8.70
C HIS A 88 3.25 -8.79 -7.51
N GLY A 89 3.78 -8.95 -6.30
CA GLY A 89 3.29 -8.35 -5.07
C GLY A 89 3.30 -6.82 -5.12
N MET A 90 4.36 -6.20 -5.64
CA MET A 90 4.43 -4.74 -5.73
C MET A 90 3.43 -4.17 -6.74
N PHE A 91 3.19 -4.85 -7.87
CA PHE A 91 2.10 -4.47 -8.78
C PHE A 91 0.73 -4.66 -8.13
N ALA A 92 0.51 -5.79 -7.45
CA ALA A 92 -0.74 -6.12 -6.78
C ALA A 92 -1.13 -5.09 -5.69
N VAL A 93 -0.14 -4.61 -4.94
CA VAL A 93 -0.33 -3.56 -3.92
C VAL A 93 -0.55 -2.20 -4.58
N THR A 94 0.19 -1.88 -5.64
CA THR A 94 0.01 -0.63 -6.39
C THR A 94 -1.38 -0.53 -7.00
N GLU A 95 -1.88 -1.61 -7.60
CA GLU A 95 -3.25 -1.69 -8.10
C GLU A 95 -4.26 -1.53 -6.97
N LEU A 96 -4.10 -2.25 -5.86
CA LEU A 96 -4.98 -2.14 -4.68
C LEU A 96 -5.08 -0.69 -4.22
N LEU A 97 -3.95 0.00 -4.09
CA LEU A 97 -3.95 1.40 -3.68
C LEU A 97 -4.59 2.32 -4.71
N SER A 98 -4.54 2.00 -6.00
CA SER A 98 -5.24 2.78 -7.03
C SER A 98 -6.77 2.63 -6.97
N VAL A 99 -7.31 1.54 -6.43
CA VAL A 99 -8.76 1.28 -6.45
C VAL A 99 -9.43 1.34 -5.07
N ASP A 100 -8.71 1.03 -4.00
CA ASP A 100 -9.23 1.01 -2.64
C ASP A 100 -8.77 2.25 -1.86
N LYS A 101 -9.72 3.13 -1.56
CA LYS A 101 -9.44 4.39 -0.86
C LYS A 101 -9.04 4.20 0.61
N GLU A 102 -9.50 3.14 1.28
CA GLU A 102 -9.16 2.85 2.68
C GLU A 102 -7.73 2.33 2.75
N ALA A 103 -7.37 1.38 1.88
CA ALA A 103 -5.99 0.90 1.73
C ALA A 103 -5.03 2.06 1.37
N ARG A 104 -5.45 2.95 0.45
CA ARG A 104 -4.67 4.13 0.07
C ARG A 104 -4.45 5.08 1.25
N ALA A 105 -5.51 5.41 1.97
CA ALA A 105 -5.43 6.29 3.13
C ALA A 105 -4.55 5.70 4.23
N ALA A 106 -4.71 4.41 4.54
CA ALA A 106 -3.87 3.70 5.50
C ALA A 106 -2.40 3.73 5.09
N GLY A 107 -2.09 3.43 3.82
CA GLY A 107 -0.73 3.51 3.29
C GLY A 107 -0.11 4.89 3.51
N HIS A 108 -0.82 5.97 3.15
CA HIS A 108 -0.32 7.34 3.38
C HIS A 108 -0.13 7.66 4.87
N LEU A 109 -1.05 7.25 5.73
CA LEU A 109 -1.01 7.54 7.16
C LEU A 109 0.13 6.80 7.87
N VAL A 110 0.40 5.54 7.50
CA VAL A 110 1.53 4.77 8.02
C VAL A 110 2.85 5.51 7.78
N PHE A 111 3.08 6.02 6.57
CA PHE A 111 4.31 6.75 6.26
C PHE A 111 4.32 8.16 6.87
N ALA A 112 3.21 8.89 6.80
CA ALA A 112 3.13 10.25 7.34
C ALA A 112 3.31 10.30 8.86
N LEU A 113 3.01 9.20 9.56
CA LEU A 113 3.01 9.13 11.02
C LEU A 113 4.05 8.17 11.59
N ALA A 114 4.93 7.60 10.76
CA ALA A 114 5.92 6.62 11.17
C ALA A 114 6.80 7.09 12.36
N GLU A 115 7.09 8.39 12.44
CA GLU A 115 7.88 8.98 13.55
C GLU A 115 7.04 9.42 14.76
N SER A 116 5.73 9.56 14.61
CA SER A 116 4.86 10.21 15.59
C SER A 116 3.73 9.33 16.15
N ASN A 117 3.54 8.12 15.61
CA ASN A 117 2.49 7.20 15.99
C ASN A 117 3.04 5.76 16.11
N GLU A 118 2.86 5.13 17.28
CA GLU A 118 3.40 3.80 17.58
C GLU A 118 2.87 2.72 16.64
N LEU A 119 1.57 2.75 16.31
CA LEU A 119 0.97 1.81 15.38
C LEU A 119 1.53 1.98 13.97
N GLY A 120 1.74 3.21 13.51
CA GLY A 120 2.39 3.49 12.23
C GLY A 120 3.79 2.88 12.15
N ALA A 121 4.57 2.97 13.22
CA ALA A 121 5.90 2.36 13.31
C ALA A 121 5.84 0.82 13.32
N GLU A 122 4.94 0.22 14.11
CA GLU A 122 4.72 -1.23 14.16
C GLU A 122 4.34 -1.78 12.78
N VAL A 123 3.35 -1.17 12.16
CA VAL A 123 2.82 -1.54 10.86
C VAL A 123 3.85 -1.35 9.74
N GLY A 124 4.60 -0.25 9.77
CA GLY A 124 5.73 -0.04 8.87
C GLY A 124 6.82 -1.09 9.05
N GLY A 125 7.07 -1.53 10.28
CA GLY A 125 7.94 -2.65 10.61
C GLY A 125 7.48 -3.96 9.99
N GLU A 126 6.19 -4.29 10.10
CA GLU A 126 5.63 -5.51 9.49
C GLU A 126 5.78 -5.54 7.96
N TRP A 127 5.62 -4.38 7.30
CA TRP A 127 5.92 -4.24 5.87
C TRP A 127 7.39 -4.56 5.58
N ALA A 128 8.29 -3.89 6.30
CA ALA A 128 9.72 -4.00 6.11
C ALA A 128 10.20 -5.45 6.32
N ASP A 129 9.69 -6.13 7.33
CA ASP A 129 10.00 -7.53 7.62
C ASP A 129 9.50 -8.45 6.50
N ALA A 130 8.29 -8.23 5.98
CA ALA A 130 7.74 -9.03 4.89
C ALA A 130 8.57 -8.90 3.59
N VAL A 131 8.96 -7.68 3.21
CA VAL A 131 9.79 -7.43 2.02
C VAL A 131 11.22 -7.95 2.24
N THR A 132 11.78 -7.79 3.44
CA THR A 132 13.11 -8.31 3.79
C THR A 132 13.15 -9.83 3.72
N ALA A 133 12.15 -10.52 4.29
CA ALA A 133 12.05 -11.97 4.24
C ALA A 133 11.99 -12.50 2.80
N GLN A 134 11.20 -11.85 1.94
CA GLN A 134 11.09 -12.23 0.54
C GLN A 134 12.39 -11.94 -0.25
N THR A 135 13.09 -10.85 0.06
CA THR A 135 14.39 -10.53 -0.53
C THR A 135 15.46 -11.54 -0.12
N ALA A 136 15.53 -11.90 1.16
CA ALA A 136 16.44 -12.93 1.66
C ALA A 136 16.17 -14.29 1.00
N ARG A 137 14.90 -14.63 0.76
CA ARG A 137 14.53 -15.85 0.02
C ARG A 137 15.02 -15.80 -1.43
N ALA A 138 14.90 -14.67 -2.12
CA ALA A 138 15.39 -14.51 -3.49
C ALA A 138 16.92 -14.60 -3.60
N ILE A 139 17.65 -14.15 -2.58
CA ILE A 139 19.10 -14.39 -2.47
C ILE A 139 19.38 -15.89 -2.29
N ALA A 140 18.67 -16.55 -1.37
CA ALA A 140 18.85 -17.98 -1.10
C ALA A 140 18.48 -18.89 -2.29
N GLU A 141 17.54 -18.46 -3.13
CA GLU A 141 17.15 -19.14 -4.38
C GLU A 141 18.15 -18.90 -5.52
N GLY A 142 19.09 -17.95 -5.37
CA GLY A 142 20.09 -17.61 -6.38
C GLY A 142 19.59 -16.65 -7.48
N ASP A 143 18.43 -16.02 -7.28
CA ASP A 143 17.89 -15.03 -8.21
C ASP A 143 18.55 -13.65 -8.03
N LEU A 144 18.92 -13.30 -6.80
CA LEU A 144 19.62 -12.06 -6.44
C LEU A 144 21.11 -12.34 -6.15
N CYS A 145 21.96 -11.34 -6.36
CA CYS A 145 23.40 -11.45 -6.06
C CYS A 145 23.63 -11.74 -4.57
N GLU A 146 24.55 -12.66 -4.28
CA GLU A 146 24.78 -13.20 -2.92
C GLU A 146 25.43 -12.20 -1.96
N GLU A 147 26.13 -11.20 -2.49
CA GLU A 147 26.83 -10.18 -1.71
C GLU A 147 25.90 -9.07 -1.19
N LEU A 148 24.63 -9.09 -1.59
CA LEU A 148 23.65 -8.08 -1.22
C LEU A 148 23.14 -8.30 0.21
N ASP A 149 22.97 -7.19 0.92
CA ASP A 149 22.23 -7.18 2.18
C ASP A 149 20.72 -7.16 1.91
N ALA A 150 20.01 -8.20 2.33
CA ALA A 150 18.58 -8.35 2.09
C ALA A 150 17.74 -7.19 2.62
N ARG A 151 18.13 -6.61 3.76
CA ARG A 151 17.41 -5.50 4.39
C ARG A 151 17.63 -4.22 3.61
N GLN A 152 18.87 -3.92 3.22
CA GLN A 152 19.19 -2.72 2.41
C GLN A 152 18.49 -2.75 1.05
N VAL A 153 18.43 -3.93 0.41
CA VAL A 153 17.69 -4.11 -0.85
C VAL A 153 16.19 -3.94 -0.64
N ALA A 154 15.62 -4.54 0.42
CA ALA A 154 14.19 -4.40 0.74
C ALA A 154 13.78 -2.94 1.06
N GLU A 155 14.62 -2.22 1.81
CA GLU A 155 14.45 -0.80 2.11
C GLU A 155 14.52 0.04 0.82
N SER A 156 15.43 -0.29 -0.11
CA SER A 156 15.56 0.37 -1.41
C SER A 156 14.33 0.13 -2.30
N ILE A 157 13.85 -1.12 -2.39
CA ILE A 157 12.63 -1.47 -3.14
C ILE A 157 11.42 -0.74 -2.57
N THR A 158 11.26 -0.77 -1.24
CA THR A 158 10.15 -0.08 -0.56
C THR A 158 10.20 1.43 -0.80
N SER A 159 11.36 2.05 -0.59
CA SER A 159 11.55 3.49 -0.81
C SER A 159 11.24 3.89 -2.24
N ALA A 160 11.71 3.10 -3.22
CA ALA A 160 11.44 3.35 -4.62
C ALA A 160 9.94 3.22 -4.95
N MET A 161 9.26 2.20 -4.41
CA MET A 161 7.81 2.00 -4.60
C MET A 161 7.03 3.18 -4.03
N LEU A 162 7.35 3.60 -2.81
CA LEU A 162 6.70 4.77 -2.20
C LEU A 162 6.96 6.05 -2.98
N GLY A 163 8.17 6.21 -3.52
CA GLY A 163 8.49 7.29 -4.45
C GLY A 163 7.58 7.28 -5.68
N THR A 164 7.27 6.11 -6.25
CA THR A 164 6.33 6.02 -7.37
C THR A 164 4.94 6.52 -6.99
N TRP A 165 4.46 6.18 -5.79
CA TRP A 165 3.14 6.59 -5.31
C TRP A 165 3.06 8.08 -4.98
N LEU A 166 4.08 8.63 -4.30
CA LEU A 166 4.15 10.05 -4.00
C LEU A 166 4.15 10.90 -5.28
N LEU A 167 4.85 10.44 -6.32
CA LEU A 167 4.87 11.09 -7.63
C LEU A 167 3.58 10.87 -8.45
N THR A 168 2.76 9.87 -8.10
CA THR A 168 1.49 9.57 -8.79
C THR A 168 0.41 10.61 -8.50
N HIS A 169 0.52 11.38 -7.41
CA HIS A 169 -0.33 12.56 -7.14
C HIS A 169 -0.33 13.60 -8.28
N TYR A 170 0.56 13.48 -9.27
CA TYR A 170 0.69 14.40 -10.39
C TYR A 170 0.36 13.82 -11.78
N ALA A 171 0.31 12.49 -11.96
CA ALA A 171 0.00 11.86 -13.26
C ALA A 171 -0.31 10.36 -13.10
N GLY A 172 -1.51 9.93 -13.52
CA GLY A 172 -2.11 8.60 -13.30
C GLY A 172 -1.52 7.40 -14.04
N ASP A 173 -0.20 7.24 -14.06
CA ASP A 173 0.50 6.04 -14.58
C ASP A 173 1.23 5.31 -13.43
N SER A 174 0.49 4.75 -12.47
CA SER A 174 1.12 4.05 -11.33
C SER A 174 1.81 2.75 -11.76
N ILE A 175 1.18 1.98 -12.66
CA ILE A 175 1.73 0.72 -13.17
C ILE A 175 3.01 0.96 -13.96
N GLY A 176 3.03 1.90 -14.92
CA GLY A 176 4.23 2.19 -15.70
C GLY A 176 5.37 2.75 -14.85
N ARG A 177 5.07 3.47 -13.75
CA ARG A 177 6.09 3.91 -12.78
C ARG A 177 6.71 2.73 -12.04
N VAL A 178 5.90 1.79 -11.56
CA VAL A 178 6.41 0.56 -10.90
C VAL A 178 7.20 -0.30 -11.88
N THR A 179 6.79 -0.37 -13.14
CA THR A 179 7.59 -1.03 -14.19
C THR A 179 8.97 -0.39 -14.33
N ARG A 180 9.04 0.94 -14.49
CA ARG A 180 10.32 1.68 -14.63
C ARG A 180 11.20 1.57 -13.39
N MET A 181 10.59 1.53 -12.21
CA MET A 181 11.29 1.25 -10.95
C MET A 181 12.00 -0.09 -11.03
N TRP A 182 11.30 -1.16 -11.39
CA TRP A 182 11.91 -2.49 -11.54
C TRP A 182 12.94 -2.54 -12.67
N GLU A 183 12.70 -1.90 -13.81
CA GLU A 183 13.69 -1.80 -14.91
C GLU A 183 15.01 -1.17 -14.45
N THR A 184 14.94 -0.24 -13.50
CA THR A 184 16.12 0.41 -12.90
C THR A 184 16.80 -0.47 -11.86
N LEU A 185 16.03 -1.17 -11.02
CA LEU A 185 16.56 -1.97 -9.91
C LEU A 185 17.12 -3.33 -10.36
N LEU A 186 16.45 -4.04 -11.27
CA LEU A 186 16.81 -5.41 -11.65
C LEU A 186 18.28 -5.57 -12.08
N PRO A 187 18.85 -4.69 -12.94
CA PRO A 187 20.25 -4.82 -13.35
C PRO A 187 21.27 -4.68 -12.21
N ALA A 188 20.88 -4.07 -11.09
CA ALA A 188 21.74 -3.85 -9.93
C ALA A 188 21.66 -4.98 -8.89
N ILE A 189 20.57 -5.76 -8.89
CA ILE A 189 20.29 -6.73 -7.81
C ILE A 189 20.23 -8.19 -8.29
N VAL A 190 19.94 -8.43 -9.56
CA VAL A 190 19.73 -9.79 -10.11
C VAL A 190 21.04 -10.37 -10.61
N VAL A 191 21.25 -11.68 -10.40
CA VAL A 191 22.37 -12.42 -10.99
C VAL A 191 22.36 -12.28 -12.51
N ALA A 192 23.52 -12.00 -13.12
CA ALA A 192 23.62 -11.62 -14.54
C ALA A 192 22.95 -12.61 -15.51
N ASP A 193 23.07 -13.91 -15.23
CA ASP A 193 22.48 -14.98 -16.05
C ASP A 193 20.95 -15.03 -15.98
N SER A 194 20.37 -14.59 -14.86
CA SER A 194 18.91 -14.56 -14.62
C SER A 194 18.26 -13.26 -15.10
N LEU A 195 19.03 -12.19 -15.34
CA LEU A 195 18.50 -10.88 -15.73
C LEU A 195 17.62 -10.90 -17.01
N PRO A 196 17.95 -11.62 -18.09
CA PRO A 196 17.09 -11.70 -19.27
C PRO A 196 15.72 -12.31 -18.96
N TYR A 197 15.67 -13.31 -18.07
CA TYR A 197 14.43 -13.94 -17.63
C TYR A 197 13.54 -12.94 -16.87
N PHE A 198 14.10 -12.25 -15.88
CA PHE A 198 13.33 -11.31 -15.05
C PHE A 198 12.86 -10.07 -15.81
N ARG A 199 13.59 -9.61 -16.83
CA ARG A 199 13.10 -8.57 -17.75
C ARG A 199 11.86 -9.02 -18.53
N GLN A 200 11.87 -10.25 -19.05
CA GLN A 200 10.70 -10.79 -19.74
C GLN A 200 9.54 -11.02 -18.77
N PHE A 201 9.82 -11.52 -17.57
CA PHE A 201 8.81 -11.67 -16.52
C PHE A 201 8.15 -10.32 -16.19
N LEU A 202 8.94 -9.29 -15.90
CA LEU A 202 8.48 -7.93 -15.62
C LEU A 202 7.58 -7.39 -16.75
N ALA A 203 8.00 -7.54 -18.01
CA ALA A 203 7.22 -7.06 -19.15
C ALA A 203 5.87 -7.79 -19.27
N ARG A 204 5.85 -9.12 -19.09
CA ARG A 204 4.60 -9.90 -19.08
C ARG A 204 3.69 -9.48 -17.93
N ASP A 205 4.26 -9.23 -16.77
CA ASP A 205 3.50 -8.90 -15.58
C ASP A 205 2.90 -7.50 -15.63
N ALA A 206 3.67 -6.50 -16.09
CA ALA A 206 3.20 -5.15 -16.33
C ALA A 206 1.99 -5.12 -17.29
N LEU A 207 2.04 -5.91 -18.37
CA LEU A 207 0.92 -6.02 -19.32
C LEU A 207 -0.37 -6.58 -18.69
N ARG A 208 -0.27 -7.49 -17.72
CA ARG A 208 -1.44 -8.03 -17.01
C ARG A 208 -2.17 -6.91 -16.26
N TYR A 209 -1.42 -6.07 -15.56
CA TYR A 209 -2.00 -4.97 -14.77
C TYR A 209 -2.45 -3.79 -15.64
N GLN A 210 -1.77 -3.49 -16.74
CA GLN A 210 -2.23 -2.46 -17.71
C GLN A 210 -3.59 -2.84 -18.34
N ASN A 211 -3.74 -4.09 -18.78
CA ASN A 211 -5.00 -4.56 -19.35
C ASN A 211 -6.13 -4.60 -18.30
N GLY A 212 -5.81 -4.92 -17.04
CA GLY A 212 -6.75 -4.88 -15.92
C GLY A 212 -7.19 -3.46 -15.56
N SER A 213 -6.25 -2.51 -15.49
CA SER A 213 -6.53 -1.11 -15.18
C SER A 213 -7.35 -0.41 -16.26
N ASP A 214 -7.05 -0.68 -17.54
CA ASP A 214 -7.78 -0.10 -18.66
C ASP A 214 -9.23 -0.62 -18.73
N GLY A 215 -9.44 -1.90 -18.44
CA GLY A 215 -10.76 -2.51 -18.32
C GLY A 215 -11.60 -1.92 -17.17
N ALA A 216 -10.99 -1.67 -16.01
CA ALA A 216 -11.65 -1.05 -14.87
C ALA A 216 -11.99 0.43 -15.12
N SER A 217 -11.08 1.18 -15.77
CA SER A 217 -11.33 2.59 -16.13
C SER A 217 -12.40 2.75 -17.21
N ALA A 218 -12.56 1.78 -18.11
CA ALA A 218 -13.61 1.80 -19.14
C ALA A 218 -15.00 1.45 -18.57
N ALA A 219 -15.06 0.61 -17.53
CA ALA A 219 -16.32 0.24 -16.86
C ALA A 219 -16.86 1.30 -15.89
N ALA A 220 -16.02 2.26 -15.47
CA ALA A 220 -16.36 3.34 -14.55
C ALA A 220 -16.83 4.64 -15.25
N ARG A 221 -16.95 4.64 -16.58
CA ARG A 221 -17.47 5.75 -17.41
C ARG A 221 -18.84 5.39 -17.97
#